data_AF-G5JME7-F1
#
_entry.id   AF-G5JME7-F1
#
_cell.length_a   1.000
_cell.length_b   1.000
_cell.length_c   1.000
_cell.angle_alpha   90.00
_cell.angle_beta   90.00
_cell.angle_gamma   90.00
#
_symmetry.space_group_name_H-M   'P 1'
#
loop_
_entity.id
_entity.type
_entity.pdbx_description
1 polymer ?
#
loop_
_entity_poly.entity_id
_entity_poly.type
_entity_poly.pdbx_seq_one_letter_code
_entity_poly.pdbx_strand_id
1 'polypeptide(L)' 'MKQFLYIALICGVISGLGVFLHMPQYPSMWVPRFVSIIGVISAILTFKDKDISSSLKFGGVLINLLPMFGTFMTPS' A
#
# COMPACT_ATOMS: atom_id res chain seq x y z
N MET A 1 18.30 -3.71 1.10
CA MET A 1 17.16 -3.71 2.05
C MET A 1 15.83 -4.11 1.38
N LYS A 2 15.65 -5.40 1.06
CA LYS A 2 14.37 -5.96 0.54
C LYS A 2 13.19 -5.84 1.51
N GLN A 3 13.45 -5.60 2.80
CA GLN A 3 12.43 -5.52 3.85
C GLN A 3 11.39 -4.42 3.61
N PHE A 4 11.81 -3.23 3.16
CA PHE A 4 10.87 -2.12 2.90
C PHE A 4 9.92 -2.43 1.75
N LEU A 5 10.41 -3.11 0.71
CA LEU A 5 9.56 -3.58 -0.39
C LEU A 5 8.52 -4.59 0.11
N TYR A 6 8.94 -5.51 0.99
CA TYR A 6 8.07 -6.53 1.54
C TYR A 6 6.98 -5.93 2.43
N ILE A 7 7.36 -4.94 3.26
CA ILE A 7 6.41 -4.16 4.06
C ILE A 7 5.43 -3.42 3.15
N ALA A 8 5.91 -2.75 2.09
CA ALA A 8 5.06 -2.08 1.11
C ALA A 8 4.07 -3.05 0.45
N LEU A 9 4.50 -4.26 0.08
CA LEU A 9 3.63 -5.28 -0.51
C LEU A 9 2.54 -5.74 0.47
N ILE A 10 2.91 -6.06 1.72
CA ILE A 10 1.95 -6.48 2.74
C ILE A 10 0.94 -5.37 3.02
N CYS A 11 1.41 -4.13 3.18
CA CYS A 11 0.54 -2.96 3.35
C CYS A 11 -0.44 -2.81 2.17
N GLY A 12 0.04 -2.95 0.94
CA GLY A 12 -0.78 -2.83 -0.26
C GLY A 12 -1.87 -3.91 -0.32
N VAL A 13 -1.53 -5.15 0.03
CA VAL A 13 -2.50 -6.25 0.10
C VAL A 13 -3.55 -5.97 1.18
N ILE A 14 -3.13 -5.67 2.41
CA ILE A 14 -4.06 -5.41 3.53
C ILE A 14 -5.00 -4.24 3.20
N SER A 15 -4.44 -3.14 2.68
CA SER A 15 -5.23 -1.98 2.29
C SER A 15 -6.16 -2.28 1.11
N GLY A 16 -5.71 -3.04 0.10
CA GLY A 16 -6.54 -3.44 -1.03
C GLY A 16 -7.71 -4.34 -0.62
N LEU A 17 -7.47 -5.29 0.29
CA LEU A 17 -8.51 -6.15 0.85
C LEU A 17 -9.56 -5.33 1.63
N GLY A 18 -9.13 -4.32 2.39
CA GLY A 18 -10.04 -3.43 3.09
C GLY A 18 -10.88 -2.56 2.13
N VAL A 19 -10.23 -1.95 1.13
CA VAL A 19 -10.85 -0.94 0.26
C VAL A 19 -11.67 -1.54 -0.88
N PHE A 20 -11.15 -2.54 -1.58
CA PHE A 20 -11.79 -3.08 -2.78
C PHE A 20 -12.74 -4.23 -2.48
N LEU A 21 -12.45 -5.03 -1.46
CA LEU A 21 -13.27 -6.20 -1.10
C LEU A 21 -14.22 -5.93 0.07
N HIS A 22 -14.20 -4.72 0.65
CA HIS A 22 -15.03 -4.34 1.81
C HIS A 22 -15.11 -5.43 2.88
N MET A 23 -13.95 -6.01 3.23
CA MET A 23 -13.92 -7.07 4.24
C MET A 23 -14.51 -6.58 5.57
N PRO A 24 -15.37 -7.36 6.23
CA PRO A 24 -16.06 -6.95 7.47
C PRO A 24 -15.10 -6.67 8.63
N GLN A 25 -13.87 -7.18 8.58
CA GLN A 25 -12.79 -6.86 9.52
C GLN A 25 -12.27 -5.42 9.43
N TYR A 26 -12.59 -4.68 8.37
CA TYR A 26 -12.26 -3.27 8.20
C TYR A 26 -13.55 -2.44 8.10
N PRO A 27 -14.31 -2.29 9.20
CA PRO A 27 -15.59 -1.58 9.20
C PRO A 27 -15.45 -0.07 8.95
N SER A 28 -14.23 0.47 8.98
CA SER A 28 -13.95 1.87 8.66
C SER A 28 -12.79 1.98 7.67
N MET A 29 -12.88 2.94 6.75
CA MET A 29 -11.85 3.21 5.75
C MET A 29 -10.56 3.81 6.33
N TRP A 30 -10.56 4.17 7.62
CA TRP A 30 -9.40 4.72 8.32
C TRP A 30 -8.23 3.75 8.39
N VAL A 31 -8.49 2.48 8.73
CA VAL A 31 -7.45 1.46 8.85
C VAL A 31 -6.75 1.20 7.50
N PRO A 32 -7.45 0.88 6.40
CA PRO A 32 -6.81 0.74 5.10
C PRO A 32 -6.03 2.00 4.69
N ARG A 33 -6.55 3.19 5.00
CA ARG A 33 -5.89 4.46 4.65
C ARG A 33 -4.55 4.64 5.35
N PHE A 34 -4.47 4.40 6.66
CA PHE A 34 -3.19 4.45 7.39
C PHE A 34 -2.20 3.39 6.87
N VAL A 35 -2.70 2.18 6.60
CA VAL A 35 -1.86 1.08 6.08
C VAL A 35 -1.31 1.42 4.69
N SER A 36 -2.14 2.00 3.80
CA SER A 36 -1.70 2.49 2.49
C SER A 36 -0.62 3.57 2.60
N ILE A 37 -0.76 4.54 3.52
CA ILE A 37 0.23 5.61 3.71
C ILE A 37 1.58 5.03 4.15
N ILE A 38 1.57 4.09 5.10
CA ILE A 38 2.79 3.39 5.55
C ILE A 38 3.43 2.61 4.39
N GLY A 39 2.61 1.96 3.56
CA GLY A 39 3.08 1.24 2.39
C GLY A 39 3.69 2.13 1.31
N VAL A 40 3.11 3.31 1.05
CA VAL A 40 3.69 4.32 0.14
C VAL A 40 5.05 4.81 0.65
N ILE A 41 5.16 5.13 1.94
CA ILE A 41 6.44 5.57 2.54
C ILE A 41 7.49 4.46 2.41
N SER A 42 7.11 3.21 2.69
CA SER A 42 8.00 2.05 2.57
C SER A 42 8.43 1.79 1.12
N ALA A 43 7.53 2.00 0.15
CA ALA A 43 7.85 1.91 -1.26
C ALA A 43 8.83 3.01 -1.70
N ILE A 44 8.66 4.24 -1.23
CA ILE A 44 9.59 5.37 -1.50
C ILE A 44 10.97 5.08 -0.90
N LEU A 45 11.05 4.56 0.34
CA LEU A 45 12.33 4.18 0.96
C LEU A 45 13.05 3.09 0.17
N THR A 46 12.31 2.20 -0.50
CA THR A 46 12.86 1.15 -1.36
C THR A 46 13.54 1.71 -2.61
N PHE A 47 13.21 2.94 -3.06
CA PHE A 47 13.90 3.53 -4.22
C PHE A 47 15.40 3.74 -4.02
N LYS A 48 15.82 3.94 -2.76
CA LYS A 48 17.22 4.11 -2.38
C LYS A 48 18.06 2.85 -2.58
N ASP A 49 17.42 1.70 -2.75
CA ASP A 49 18.06 0.40 -2.95
C ASP A 49 18.35 0.14 -4.44
N LYS A 50 19.61 -0.01 -4.83
CA LYS A 50 19.98 -0.21 -6.25
C LYS A 50 19.81 -1.65 -6.73
N ASP A 51 19.63 -2.62 -5.82
CA ASP A 51 19.54 -4.05 -6.15
C ASP A 51 18.11 -4.47 -6.55
N ILE A 52 17.11 -3.63 -6.29
CA ILE A 52 15.70 -3.88 -6.63
C ILE A 52 15.40 -3.35 -8.04
N SER A 53 14.76 -4.18 -8.87
CA SER A 53 14.35 -3.77 -10.22
C SER A 53 13.38 -2.58 -10.19
N SER A 54 13.53 -1.65 -11.13
CA SER A 54 12.67 -0.46 -11.21
C SER A 54 11.19 -0.81 -11.34
N SER A 55 10.86 -1.90 -12.03
CA SER A 55 9.47 -2.40 -12.14
C SER A 55 8.89 -2.74 -10.77
N LEU A 56 9.66 -3.42 -9.92
CA LEU A 56 9.19 -3.85 -8.60
C LEU A 56 9.02 -2.66 -7.64
N LYS A 57 9.86 -1.63 -7.76
CA LYS A 57 9.70 -0.36 -7.04
C LYS A 57 8.43 0.37 -7.45
N PHE A 58 8.17 0.46 -8.76
CA PHE A 58 6.95 1.06 -9.30
C PHE A 58 5.70 0.29 -8.87
N GLY A 59 5.74 -1.05 -8.96
CA GLY A 59 4.66 -1.91 -8.48
C GLY A 59 4.38 -1.72 -6.98
N GLY A 60 5.43 -1.59 -6.16
CA GLY A 60 5.32 -1.33 -4.73
C GLY A 60 4.68 0.04 -4.39
N VAL A 61 4.90 1.06 -5.22
CA VAL A 61 4.20 2.34 -5.08
C VAL A 61 2.74 2.19 -5.52
N LEU A 62 2.50 1.63 -6.71
CA LEU A 62 1.17 1.50 -7.30
C LEU A 62 0.20 0.69 -6.41
N ILE A 63 0.66 -0.43 -5.86
CA ILE A 63 -0.19 -1.30 -5.01
C ILE A 63 -0.68 -0.60 -3.74
N ASN A 64 0.02 0.44 -3.28
CA ASN A 64 -0.42 1.25 -2.14
C ASN A 64 -1.16 2.53 -2.59
N LEU A 65 -0.78 3.11 -3.73
CA LEU A 65 -1.42 4.32 -4.26
C LEU A 65 -2.89 4.08 -4.64
N LEU A 66 -3.16 2.94 -5.30
CA LEU A 66 -4.51 2.53 -5.74
C LEU A 66 -5.52 2.46 -4.59
N PRO A 67 -5.28 1.65 -3.53
CA PRO A 67 -6.20 1.61 -2.41
C PRO A 67 -6.21 2.92 -1.62
N MET A 68 -5.11 3.69 -1.57
CA MET A 68 -5.12 5.03 -0.98
C MET A 68 -6.14 5.92 -1.69
N PHE A 69 -6.14 5.99 -3.03
CA PHE A 69 -7.16 6.72 -3.80
C PHE A 69 -8.56 6.16 -3.58
N GLY A 70 -8.71 4.84 -3.50
CA GLY A 70 -9.99 4.21 -3.17
C GLY A 70 -10.55 4.71 -1.83
N THR A 71 -9.71 4.84 -0.79
CA THR A 71 -10.16 5.40 0.51
C THR A 71 -10.55 6.88 0.47
N PHE A 72 -10.15 7.63 -0.56
CA PHE A 72 -10.58 9.02 -0.76
C PHE A 72 -11.88 9.12 -1.55
N MET A 73 -12.15 8.15 -2.43
CA MET A 73 -13.34 8.15 -3.28
C MET A 73 -14.55 7.49 -2.63
N THR A 74 -14.32 6.55 -1.70
CA THR A 74 -15.40 5.96 -0.90
C THR A 74 -15.63 6.83 0.35
N PRO A 75 -16.82 7.45 0.53
CA PRO A 75 -17.11 8.23 1.72
C PRO A 75 -17.06 7.31 2.96
N SER A 76 -16.29 7.74 3.96
CA SER A 76 -16.04 7.04 5.23
C SER A 76 -17.22 7.10 6.19
#